data_AF-A0A0G1RV48-F1
#
_entry.id   AF-A0A0G1RV48-F1
#
_cell.length_a   1.000
_cell.length_b   1.000
_cell.length_c   1.000
_cell.angle_alpha   90.00
_cell.angle_beta   90.00
_cell.angle_gamma   90.00
#
_symmetry.space_group_name_H-M   'P 1'
#
loop_
_entity.id
_entity.type
_entity.pdbx_description
1 polymer ?
#
loop_
_entity_poly.entity_id
_entity_poly.type
_entity_poly.pdbx_seq_one_letter_code
_entity_poly.pdbx_strand_id
1 'polypeptide(L)'
;MLMDVAPIYLFFLVFFYLFIKKFVKTSAKALFTTPTFAATLLVITIATPREFLNGSIRHFFNAATLLGMGLVAVKKFGPQARGFFSVFIIYSLAIFFRTIEPVVCLHFPVGTHFTWHILTAVSAYYAVKALLIILKSNHA
;
A
#
# COMPACT_ATOMS: atom_id res chain seq x y z
N MET A 1 8.24 5.84 15.25
CA MET A 1 8.21 6.28 13.85
C MET A 1 8.92 5.33 12.89
N LEU A 2 10.22 5.03 13.03
CA LEU A 2 10.87 4.05 12.14
C LEU A 2 10.24 2.64 12.27
N MET A 3 9.93 2.22 13.49
CA MET A 3 9.26 0.95 13.77
C MET A 3 7.81 0.88 13.25
N ASP A 4 7.17 2.02 13.03
CA ASP A 4 5.81 2.11 12.49
C ASP A 4 5.83 1.95 10.97
N VAL A 5 6.83 2.56 10.32
CA VAL A 5 6.86 2.79 8.87
C VAL A 5 7.67 1.70 8.14
N ALA A 6 8.79 1.25 8.70
CA ALA A 6 9.65 0.25 8.06
C ALA A 6 8.93 -1.08 7.80
N PRO A 7 8.14 -1.66 8.73
CA PRO A 7 7.42 -2.90 8.47
C PRO A 7 6.36 -2.78 7.36
N ILE A 8 5.63 -1.66 7.32
CA ILE A 8 4.63 -1.38 6.28
C ILE A 8 5.30 -1.33 4.92
N TYR A 9 6.46 -0.66 4.81
CA TYR A 9 7.20 -0.59 3.56
C TYR A 9 7.77 -1.91 3.13
N LEU A 10 8.40 -2.65 4.04
CA LEU A 10 8.92 -3.98 3.71
C LEU A 10 7.80 -4.88 3.18
N PHE A 11 6.65 -4.87 3.87
CA PHE A 11 5.45 -5.58 3.40
C PHE A 11 5.04 -5.12 2.01
N PHE A 12 4.93 -3.81 1.76
CA PHE A 12 4.48 -3.28 0.48
C PHE A 12 5.45 -3.62 -0.65
N LEU A 13 6.77 -3.57 -0.42
CA LEU A 13 7.79 -3.93 -1.40
C LEU A 13 7.72 -5.42 -1.77
N VAL A 14 7.61 -6.30 -0.77
CA VAL A 14 7.45 -7.75 -1.01
C VAL A 14 6.15 -8.03 -1.75
N PHE A 15 5.05 -7.41 -1.31
CA PHE A 15 3.73 -7.52 -1.94
C PHE A 15 3.76 -7.07 -3.40
N PHE A 16 4.34 -5.90 -3.67
CA PHE A 16 4.47 -5.33 -5.00
C PHE A 16 5.33 -6.22 -5.90
N TYR A 17 6.47 -6.70 -5.40
CA TYR A 17 7.32 -7.65 -6.12
C TYR A 17 6.56 -8.91 -6.54
N LEU A 18 5.85 -9.54 -5.59
CA LEU A 18 5.07 -10.76 -5.86
C LEU A 18 3.95 -10.51 -6.85
N PHE A 19 3.28 -9.37 -6.76
CA PHE A 19 2.27 -8.96 -7.74
C PHE A 19 2.89 -8.83 -9.13
N ILE A 20 3.95 -8.03 -9.30
CA ILE A 20 4.60 -7.84 -10.61
C ILE A 20 5.11 -9.17 -11.18
N LYS A 21 5.71 -10.03 -10.34
CA LYS A 21 6.20 -11.36 -10.73
C LYS A 21 5.11 -12.22 -11.38
N LYS A 22 3.83 -12.05 -11.02
CA LYS A 22 2.72 -12.77 -11.66
C LYS A 22 2.42 -12.32 -13.08
N PHE A 23 2.78 -11.08 -13.45
CA PHE A 23 2.54 -10.53 -14.78
C PHE A 23 3.75 -10.60 -15.71
N VAL A 24 4.96 -10.74 -15.17
CA VAL A 24 6.19 -10.81 -15.97
C VAL A 24 6.67 -12.26 -16.10
N LYS A 25 7.10 -12.65 -17.30
CA LYS A 25 7.64 -14.00 -17.56
C LYS A 25 9.05 -14.20 -16.99
N THR A 26 9.82 -13.11 -16.81
CA THR A 26 11.21 -13.16 -16.34
C THR A 26 11.35 -12.44 -15.00
N SER A 27 12.04 -13.07 -14.05
CA SER A 27 12.32 -12.52 -12.72
C SER A 27 13.12 -11.21 -12.76
N ALA A 28 13.92 -11.00 -13.81
CA ALA A 28 14.70 -9.79 -14.01
C ALA A 28 13.82 -8.52 -14.07
N LYS A 29 12.68 -8.54 -14.77
CA LYS A 29 11.79 -7.36 -14.85
C LYS A 29 11.16 -7.00 -13.51
N ALA A 30 10.78 -8.00 -12.71
CA ALA A 30 10.30 -7.79 -11.33
C ALA A 30 11.42 -7.25 -10.42
N LEU A 31 12.66 -7.72 -10.64
CA LEU A 31 13.84 -7.29 -9.90
C LEU A 31 14.28 -5.87 -10.24
N PHE A 32 13.98 -5.33 -11.43
CA PHE A 32 14.24 -3.92 -11.75
C PHE A 32 13.10 -2.99 -11.31
N THR A 33 11.84 -3.41 -11.49
CA THR A 33 10.68 -2.57 -11.16
C THR A 33 10.51 -2.33 -9.66
N THR A 34 10.82 -3.32 -8.82
CA THR A 34 10.66 -3.19 -7.36
C THR A 34 11.65 -2.19 -6.74
N PRO A 35 12.96 -2.22 -7.04
CA PRO A 35 13.90 -1.19 -6.59
C PRO A 35 13.59 0.19 -7.14
N THR A 36 13.15 0.31 -8.40
CA THR A 36 12.73 1.61 -8.96
C THR A 36 11.56 2.18 -8.16
N PHE A 37 10.55 1.37 -7.84
CA PHE A 37 9.45 1.78 -6.99
C PHE A 37 9.91 2.19 -5.58
N ALA A 38 10.81 1.41 -4.97
CA ALA A 38 11.41 1.75 -3.68
C ALA A 38 12.18 3.07 -3.73
N ALA A 39 12.95 3.31 -4.79
CA ALA A 39 13.66 4.57 -5.02
C ALA A 39 12.69 5.75 -5.18
N THR A 40 11.58 5.57 -5.91
CA THR A 40 10.53 6.59 -6.00
C THR A 40 9.95 6.93 -4.63
N LEU A 41 9.65 5.94 -3.79
CA LEU A 41 9.17 6.16 -2.43
C LEU A 41 10.20 6.88 -1.54
N LEU A 42 11.48 6.55 -1.71
CA LEU A 42 12.58 7.22 -1.02
C LEU A 42 12.69 8.69 -1.46
N VAL A 43 12.64 8.95 -2.77
CA VAL A 43 12.65 10.31 -3.31
C VAL A 43 11.47 11.12 -2.78
N ILE A 44 10.25 10.58 -2.81
CA ILE A 44 9.05 11.24 -2.24
C ILE A 44 9.27 11.54 -0.75
N THR A 45 9.85 10.59 -0.01
CA THR A 45 10.12 10.74 1.43
C THR A 45 11.16 11.82 1.73
N ILE A 46 12.19 11.97 0.90
CA ILE A 46 13.25 12.98 1.08
C ILE A 46 12.78 14.36 0.57
N ALA A 47 12.05 14.39 -0.54
CA ALA A 47 11.63 15.63 -1.19
C ALA A 47 10.42 16.30 -0.51
N THR A 48 9.70 15.58 0.36
CA THR A 48 8.52 16.12 1.03
C THR A 48 8.77 16.32 2.53
N PRO A 49 8.53 17.51 3.08
CA PRO A 49 8.63 17.75 4.52
C PRO A 49 7.74 16.80 5.31
N ARG A 50 8.17 16.43 6.52
CA ARG A 50 7.45 15.45 7.35
C ARG A 50 6.14 16.02 7.88
N GLU A 51 6.05 17.34 8.00
CA GLU A 51 4.89 18.11 8.44
C GLU A 51 3.78 18.07 7.39
N PHE A 52 4.15 17.90 6.12
CA PHE A 52 3.19 17.83 5.02
C PHE A 52 2.32 16.57 5.16
N LEU A 53 1.02 16.77 5.37
CA LEU A 53 0.03 15.72 5.60
C LEU A 53 0.45 14.75 6.72
N ASN A 54 1.15 15.24 7.75
CA ASN A 54 1.66 14.41 8.85
C ASN A 54 2.51 13.22 8.34
N GLY A 55 3.24 13.41 7.24
CA GLY A 55 4.09 12.39 6.63
C GLY A 55 3.32 11.31 5.87
N SER A 56 2.06 11.58 5.49
CA SER A 56 1.17 10.63 4.82
C SER A 56 1.36 10.56 3.30
N ILE A 57 2.09 11.49 2.68
CA ILE A 57 2.26 11.58 1.21
C ILE A 57 2.73 10.28 0.54
N ARG A 58 3.68 9.59 1.18
CA ARG A 58 4.16 8.27 0.74
C ARG A 58 3.09 7.19 0.76
N HIS A 59 2.17 7.27 1.72
CA HIS A 59 1.05 6.34 1.83
C HIS A 59 0.00 6.63 0.76
N PHE A 60 -0.22 7.90 0.37
CA PHE A 60 -1.03 8.25 -0.80
C PHE A 60 -0.46 7.63 -2.08
N PHE A 61 0.85 7.67 -2.28
CA PHE A 61 1.49 7.01 -3.43
C PHE A 61 1.30 5.48 -3.40
N ASN A 62 1.42 4.85 -2.23
CA ASN A 62 1.12 3.43 -2.06
C ASN A 62 -0.36 3.12 -2.38
N ALA A 63 -1.30 3.96 -1.93
CA ALA A 63 -2.71 3.80 -2.23
C ALA A 63 -3.00 3.92 -3.74
N ALA A 64 -2.43 4.93 -4.41
CA ALA A 64 -2.54 5.08 -5.86
C ALA A 64 -1.98 3.85 -6.60
N THR A 65 -0.85 3.31 -6.12
CA THR A 65 -0.25 2.08 -6.66
C THR A 65 -1.18 0.88 -6.48
N LEU A 66 -1.78 0.70 -5.29
CA LEU A 66 -2.77 -0.36 -5.03
C LEU A 66 -3.99 -0.25 -5.95
N LEU A 67 -4.47 0.96 -6.18
CA LEU A 67 -5.57 1.21 -7.11
C LEU A 67 -5.20 0.77 -8.53
N GLY A 68 -4.02 1.19 -9.02
CA GLY A 68 -3.49 0.78 -10.32
C GLY A 68 -3.33 -0.74 -10.44
N MET A 69 -2.78 -1.39 -9.41
CA MET A 69 -2.68 -2.85 -9.34
C MET A 69 -4.06 -3.51 -9.41
N GLY A 70 -5.05 -3.00 -8.68
CA GLY A 70 -6.42 -3.50 -8.72
C GLY A 70 -7.06 -3.40 -10.10
N LEU A 71 -6.89 -2.27 -10.79
CA LEU A 71 -7.38 -2.07 -12.15
C LEU A 71 -6.75 -3.07 -13.14
N VAL A 72 -5.42 -3.23 -13.09
CA VAL A 72 -4.69 -4.19 -13.92
C VAL A 72 -5.11 -5.62 -13.62
N ALA A 73 -5.27 -5.96 -12.34
CA ALA A 73 -5.67 -7.28 -11.90
C ALA A 73 -7.09 -7.63 -12.35
N VAL A 74 -8.05 -6.72 -12.20
CA VAL A 74 -9.43 -6.93 -12.67
C VAL A 74 -9.48 -7.07 -14.18
N LYS A 75 -8.67 -6.29 -14.92
CA LYS A 75 -8.57 -6.43 -16.38
C LYS A 75 -8.05 -7.80 -16.81
N LYS A 76 -7.06 -8.38 -16.11
CA LYS A 76 -6.43 -9.66 -16.51
C LYS A 76 -7.15 -10.89 -15.94
N PHE A 77 -7.69 -10.80 -14.73
CA PHE A 77 -8.24 -11.93 -13.98
C PHE A 77 -9.74 -11.82 -13.71
N GLY A 78 -10.39 -10.75 -14.14
CA GLY A 78 -11.83 -10.57 -14.01
C GLY A 78 -12.30 -10.22 -12.59
N PRO A 79 -13.60 -10.41 -12.30
CA PRO A 79 -14.25 -9.94 -11.07
C PRO A 79 -13.63 -10.49 -9.77
N GLN A 80 -12.99 -11.65 -9.80
CA GLN A 80 -12.33 -12.25 -8.64
C GLN A 80 -11.18 -11.38 -8.07
N ALA A 81 -10.61 -10.49 -8.87
CA ALA A 81 -9.58 -9.55 -8.44
C ALA A 81 -10.12 -8.25 -7.83
N ARG A 82 -11.45 -8.05 -7.76
CA ARG A 82 -12.07 -6.83 -7.20
C ARG A 82 -11.72 -6.58 -5.74
N GLY A 83 -11.23 -7.59 -5.01
CA GLY A 83 -10.75 -7.45 -3.63
C GLY A 83 -9.68 -6.36 -3.45
N PHE A 84 -8.90 -6.04 -4.49
CA PHE A 84 -7.94 -4.93 -4.45
C PHE A 84 -8.60 -3.56 -4.20
N PHE A 85 -9.85 -3.35 -4.61
CA PHE A 85 -10.55 -2.10 -4.33
C PHE A 85 -10.89 -1.95 -2.85
N SER A 86 -11.26 -3.05 -2.18
CA SER A 86 -11.44 -3.06 -0.72
C SER A 86 -10.14 -2.72 0.00
N VAL A 87 -9.01 -3.25 -0.47
CA VAL A 87 -7.67 -2.92 0.05
C VAL A 87 -7.39 -1.42 -0.10
N PHE A 88 -7.62 -0.86 -1.28
CA PHE A 88 -7.46 0.57 -1.54
C PHE A 88 -8.33 1.42 -0.61
N ILE A 89 -9.62 1.09 -0.48
CA ILE A 89 -10.57 1.84 0.35
C ILE A 89 -10.14 1.82 1.82
N ILE A 90 -9.87 0.63 2.38
CA ILE A 90 -9.48 0.48 3.79
C ILE A 90 -8.17 1.21 4.06
N TYR A 91 -7.20 1.12 3.15
CA TYR A 91 -5.93 1.84 3.31
C TYR A 91 -6.09 3.36 3.19
N SER A 92 -7.00 3.84 2.33
CA SER A 92 -7.29 5.27 2.20
C SER A 92 -7.97 5.83 3.46
N LEU A 93 -8.90 5.08 4.05
CA LEU A 93 -9.47 5.38 5.37
C LEU A 93 -8.38 5.43 6.45
N ALA A 94 -7.44 4.49 6.41
CA ALA A 94 -6.31 4.49 7.32
C ALA A 94 -5.49 5.80 7.16
N ILE A 95 -5.13 6.17 5.92
CA ILE A 95 -4.38 7.40 5.61
C ILE A 95 -5.10 8.65 6.12
N PHE A 96 -6.42 8.69 5.97
CA PHE A 96 -7.24 9.78 6.51
C PHE A 96 -7.04 9.94 8.01
N PHE A 97 -7.18 8.86 8.80
CA PHE A 97 -6.99 8.90 10.25
C PHE A 97 -5.58 9.35 10.65
N ARG A 98 -4.55 8.93 9.92
CA ARG A 98 -3.17 9.40 10.14
C ARG A 98 -3.00 10.89 9.81
N THR A 99 -3.68 11.37 8.77
CA THR A 99 -3.58 12.77 8.33
C THR A 99 -4.22 13.74 9.32
N ILE A 100 -5.40 13.39 9.85
CA ILE A 100 -6.14 14.26 10.80
C ILE A 100 -5.64 14.16 12.25
N GLU A 101 -4.77 13.18 12.55
CA GLU A 101 -4.28 12.90 13.90
C GLU A 101 -3.81 14.17 14.66
N PRO A 102 -2.99 15.08 14.11
CA PRO A 102 -2.49 16.22 14.88
C PRO A 102 -3.62 17.16 15.31
N VAL A 103 -4.69 17.25 14.51
CA VAL A 103 -5.88 18.07 14.81
C VAL A 103 -6.72 17.41 15.91
N VAL A 104 -6.87 16.08 15.85
CA VAL A 104 -7.62 15.32 16.88
C VAL A 104 -6.88 15.33 18.21
N CYS A 105 -5.55 15.23 18.21
CA CYS A 105 -4.73 15.24 19.42
C CYS A 105 -4.86 16.53 20.25
N LEU A 106 -5.30 17.64 19.65
CA LEU A 106 -5.58 18.89 20.38
C LEU A 106 -6.74 18.75 21.40
N HIS A 107 -7.66 17.82 21.16
CA HIS A 107 -8.87 17.63 21.96
C HIS A 107 -8.97 16.24 22.59
N PHE A 108 -8.25 15.24 22.05
CA PHE A 108 -8.26 13.87 22.50
C PHE A 108 -6.83 13.31 22.53
N PRO A 109 -6.17 13.22 23.70
CA PRO A 109 -4.73 12.91 23.81
C PRO A 109 -4.30 11.55 23.24
N VAL A 110 -5.22 10.59 23.14
CA VAL A 110 -4.96 9.27 22.53
C VAL A 110 -4.88 9.37 20.99
N GLY A 111 -5.49 10.40 20.39
CA GLY A 111 -5.45 10.66 18.97
C GLY A 111 -6.14 9.58 18.12
N THR A 112 -5.66 9.41 16.89
CA THR A 112 -6.19 8.44 15.90
C THR A 112 -5.14 7.45 15.40
N HIS A 113 -3.92 7.47 15.96
CA HIS A 113 -2.80 6.64 15.49
C HIS A 113 -3.11 5.14 15.54
N PHE A 114 -3.78 4.69 16.61
CA PHE A 114 -4.16 3.30 16.77
C PHE A 114 -5.13 2.85 15.65
N THR A 115 -6.05 3.71 15.24
CA THR A 115 -6.99 3.47 14.13
C THR A 115 -6.24 3.33 12.81
N TRP A 116 -5.23 4.17 12.58
CA TRP A 116 -4.32 4.03 11.42
C TRP A 116 -3.66 2.64 11.39
N HIS A 117 -3.11 2.19 12.53
CA HIS A 117 -2.45 0.88 12.63
C HIS A 117 -3.42 -0.28 12.38
N ILE A 118 -4.60 -0.26 13.00
CA ILE A 118 -5.61 -1.32 12.83
C ILE A 118 -6.05 -1.40 11.37
N LEU A 119 -6.44 -0.28 10.77
CA LEU A 119 -6.90 -0.26 9.38
C LEU A 119 -5.77 -0.63 8.40
N THR A 120 -4.53 -0.26 8.68
CA THR A 120 -3.37 -0.69 7.87
C THR A 120 -3.16 -2.19 7.95
N ALA A 121 -3.25 -2.79 9.13
CA ALA A 121 -3.13 -4.23 9.30
C ALA A 121 -4.27 -4.99 8.61
N VAL A 122 -5.51 -4.49 8.73
CA VAL A 122 -6.68 -5.04 8.03
C VAL A 122 -6.48 -4.95 6.52
N SER A 123 -6.04 -3.80 6.01
CA SER A 123 -5.73 -3.63 4.58
C SER A 123 -4.67 -4.62 4.10
N ALA A 124 -3.58 -4.80 4.85
CA ALA A 124 -2.52 -5.75 4.55
C ALA A 124 -3.05 -7.20 4.48
N TYR A 125 -3.91 -7.60 5.41
CA TYR A 125 -4.57 -8.91 5.39
C TYR A 125 -5.40 -9.10 4.11
N TYR A 126 -6.25 -8.13 3.75
CA TYR A 126 -7.04 -8.20 2.51
C TYR A 126 -6.15 -8.17 1.26
N ALA A 127 -5.02 -7.44 1.29
CA ALA A 127 -4.06 -7.40 0.20
C ALA A 127 -3.50 -8.79 -0.08
N VAL A 128 -3.03 -9.48 0.96
CA VAL A 128 -2.54 -10.86 0.85
C VAL A 128 -3.62 -11.78 0.30
N LYS A 129 -4.86 -11.70 0.80
CA LYS A 129 -5.98 -12.51 0.27
C LYS A 129 -6.22 -12.25 -1.21
N ALA A 130 -6.28 -11.00 -1.62
CA ALA A 130 -6.51 -10.62 -3.01
C ALA A 130 -5.37 -11.08 -3.92
N LEU A 131 -4.12 -10.95 -3.47
CA LEU A 131 -2.95 -11.44 -4.19
C LEU A 131 -2.97 -12.97 -4.33
N LEU A 132 -3.29 -13.71 -3.27
CA LEU A 132 -3.35 -15.18 -3.32
C LEU A 132 -4.39 -15.68 -4.33
N ILE A 133 -5.55 -15.01 -4.45
CA ILE A 133 -6.57 -15.32 -5.47
C ILE A 133 -5.95 -15.20 -6.87
N ILE A 134 -5.22 -14.12 -7.13
CA ILE A 134 -4.56 -13.92 -8.42
C ILE A 134 -3.45 -14.95 -8.63
N LEU A 135 -2.60 -15.20 -7.65
CA LEU A 135 -1.48 -16.13 -7.78
C LEU A 135 -1.95 -17.54 -8.14
N LYS A 136 -3.07 -18.00 -7.57
CA LYS A 136 -3.69 -19.31 -7.83
C LYS A 136 -4.44 -19.40 -9.17
N SER A 137 -4.72 -18.28 -9.83
CA SER A 137 -5.43 -18.29 -11.11
C SER A 137 -4.51 -18.73 -12.26
N ASN A 138 -5.02 -19.60 -13.14
CA ASN A 138 -4.28 -20.21 -14.26
C ASN A 138 -4.20 -19.33 -15.53
N HIS A 139 -4.62 -18.07 -15.46
CA HIS A 139 -4.50 -17.13 -16.58
C HIS A 139 -3.11 -16.48 -16.61
N ALA A 140 -2.15 -17.11 -17.30
CA ALA A 140 -0.83 -16.52 -17.57
C ALA A 140 -0.76 -15.95 -18.98
#